data_AF-A0A3Q0JK71-F1
#
_entry.id   AF-A0A3Q0JK71-F1
#
_cell.length_a   1.000
_cell.length_b   1.000
_cell.length_c   1.000
_cell.angle_alpha   90.00
_cell.angle_beta   90.00
_cell.angle_gamma   90.00
#
_symmetry.space_group_name_H-M   'P 1'
#
loop_
_entity.id
_entity.type
_entity.pdbx_description
1 polymer ?
#
loop_
_entity_poly.entity_id
_entity_poly.type
_entity_poly.pdbx_seq_one_letter_code
_entity_poly.pdbx_strand_id
1 'polypeptide(L)'
;MDATGFGLGHMTAITPSFLKQVFSYFLDGANVSIVEINIINVNVFVEKLVFLIKALTPPIVYERVSFYYMYLVLTHFVRVNSSTLLGFRVPTEREIQDKIVR
;
A
#
# COMPACT_ATOMS: atom_id res chain seq x y z
N MET A 1 1.86 -3.40 -3.37
CA MET A 1 1.99 -3.09 -4.82
C MET A 1 3.05 -2.04 -5.00
N ASP A 2 3.94 -2.23 -5.97
CA ASP A 2 4.95 -1.25 -6.38
C ASP A 2 4.40 -0.39 -7.51
N ALA A 3 4.41 0.93 -7.32
CA ALA A 3 3.89 1.89 -8.29
C ALA A 3 4.98 2.57 -9.14
N THR A 4 6.21 2.08 -9.10
CA THR A 4 7.28 2.55 -10.00
C THR A 4 6.85 2.39 -11.46
N GLY A 5 6.91 3.49 -12.23
CA GLY A 5 6.47 3.50 -13.64
C GLY A 5 4.96 3.57 -13.86
N PHE A 6 4.15 3.65 -12.78
CA PHE A 6 2.73 3.93 -12.91
C PHE A 6 2.53 5.33 -13.50
N GLY A 7 1.61 5.49 -14.45
CA GLY A 7 1.53 6.72 -15.24
C GLY A 7 0.20 6.87 -15.97
N LEU A 8 0.09 7.93 -16.78
CA LEU A 8 -1.16 8.29 -17.45
C LEU A 8 -1.72 7.16 -18.33
N GLY A 9 -0.87 6.44 -19.07
CA GLY A 9 -1.32 5.32 -19.92
C GLY A 9 -1.98 4.18 -19.13
N HIS A 10 -1.49 3.90 -17.92
CA HIS A 10 -2.12 2.94 -17.02
C HIS A 10 -3.46 3.47 -16.49
N MET A 11 -3.51 4.76 -16.14
CA MET A 11 -4.72 5.40 -15.63
C MET A 11 -5.85 5.45 -16.67
N THR A 12 -5.53 5.64 -17.95
CA THR A 12 -6.52 5.63 -19.04
C THR A 12 -7.08 4.24 -19.33
N ALA A 13 -6.34 3.18 -19.02
CA ALA A 13 -6.82 1.80 -19.17
C ALA A 13 -7.77 1.39 -18.03
N ILE A 14 -7.68 2.06 -16.87
CA ILE A 14 -8.50 1.76 -15.70
C ILE A 14 -9.85 2.49 -15.82
N THR A 15 -10.89 1.72 -16.12
CA THR A 15 -12.26 2.24 -16.16
C THR A 15 -13.00 2.00 -14.83
N PRO A 16 -14.00 2.82 -14.47
CA PRO A 16 -14.82 2.59 -13.29
C PRO A 16 -15.50 1.21 -13.28
N SER A 17 -15.95 0.73 -14.45
CA SER A 17 -16.58 -0.60 -14.59
C SER A 17 -15.60 -1.72 -14.30
N PHE A 18 -14.36 -1.61 -14.79
CA PHE A 18 -13.30 -2.57 -14.47
C PHE A 18 -13.01 -2.60 -12.97
N LEU A 19 -12.86 -1.43 -12.33
CA LEU A 19 -12.65 -1.35 -10.88
C LEU A 19 -13.79 -1.99 -10.09
N LYS A 20 -15.05 -1.74 -10.47
CA LYS A 20 -16.21 -2.38 -9.80
C LYS A 20 -16.17 -3.90 -9.89
N GLN A 21 -15.82 -4.46 -11.05
CA GLN A 21 -15.70 -5.91 -11.21
C GLN A 21 -14.58 -6.47 -10.33
N VAL A 22 -13.43 -5.80 -10.30
CA VAL A 22 -12.30 -6.20 -9.45
C VAL A 22 -12.71 -6.19 -7.98
N PHE A 23 -13.37 -5.14 -7.51
CA PHE A 23 -13.80 -5.07 -6.11
C PHE A 23 -14.88 -6.07 -5.77
N SER A 24 -15.87 -6.29 -6.63
CA SER A 24 -16.90 -7.33 -6.40
C SER A 24 -16.28 -8.73 -6.34
N TYR A 25 -15.27 -9.01 -7.16
CA TYR A 25 -14.53 -10.27 -7.06
C TYR A 25 -13.85 -10.43 -5.69
N PHE A 26 -13.16 -9.40 -5.19
CA PHE A 26 -12.45 -9.50 -3.91
C PHE A 26 -13.36 -9.42 -2.67
N LEU A 27 -14.53 -8.79 -2.78
CA LEU A 27 -15.47 -8.63 -1.67
C LEU A 27 -16.47 -9.78 -1.58
N ASP A 28 -17.03 -10.20 -2.71
CA ASP A 28 -18.14 -11.13 -2.75
C ASP A 28 -17.76 -12.50 -3.34
N GLY A 29 -16.78 -12.51 -4.25
CA GLY A 29 -16.44 -13.70 -5.04
C GLY A 29 -15.33 -14.57 -4.45
N ALA A 30 -14.36 -13.96 -3.76
CA ALA A 30 -13.19 -14.65 -3.27
C ALA A 30 -13.28 -14.82 -1.75
N ASN A 31 -13.05 -16.04 -1.25
CA ASN A 31 -12.97 -16.34 0.20
C ASN A 31 -11.62 -15.86 0.78
N VAL A 32 -11.25 -14.62 0.50
CA VAL A 32 -10.01 -13.98 0.95
C VAL A 32 -10.36 -12.63 1.56
N SER A 33 -9.86 -12.38 2.76
CA SER A 33 -10.02 -11.09 3.42
C SER A 33 -8.78 -10.23 3.15
N ILE A 34 -9.00 -9.03 2.61
CA ILE A 34 -7.93 -8.04 2.40
C ILE A 34 -7.49 -7.54 3.78
N VAL A 35 -6.33 -7.96 4.30
CA VAL A 35 -5.85 -7.48 5.61
C VAL A 35 -5.27 -6.07 5.51
N GLU A 36 -4.41 -5.83 4.52
CA GLU A 36 -3.74 -4.54 4.30
C GLU A 36 -3.31 -4.43 2.82
N ILE A 37 -3.46 -3.24 2.23
CA ILE A 37 -3.00 -2.89 0.88
C ILE A 37 -1.90 -1.84 1.01
N ASN A 38 -0.66 -2.27 0.87
CA ASN A 38 0.49 -1.36 0.94
C ASN A 38 0.92 -0.95 -0.47
N ILE A 39 0.92 0.35 -0.76
CA ILE A 39 1.37 0.93 -2.03
C ILE A 39 2.67 1.71 -1.81
N ILE A 40 3.72 1.34 -2.53
CA ILE A 40 5.05 1.96 -2.45
C ILE A 40 5.37 2.74 -3.73
N ASN A 41 6.23 3.76 -3.60
CA ASN A 41 6.60 4.71 -4.65
C ASN A 41 5.39 5.42 -5.26
N VAL A 42 4.54 5.91 -4.37
CA VAL A 42 3.32 6.62 -4.75
C VAL A 42 3.68 7.85 -5.56
N ASN A 43 3.03 8.02 -6.70
CA ASN A 43 3.14 9.20 -7.55
C ASN A 43 1.77 9.85 -7.74
N VAL A 44 1.75 11.03 -8.37
CA VAL A 44 0.53 11.83 -8.57
C VAL A 44 -0.60 11.10 -9.32
N PHE A 45 -0.28 10.11 -10.16
CA PHE A 45 -1.30 9.32 -10.87
C PHE A 45 -1.91 8.24 -9.97
N VAL A 46 -1.10 7.64 -9.09
CA VAL A 46 -1.57 6.69 -8.07
C VAL A 46 -2.52 7.38 -7.11
N GLU A 47 -2.20 8.61 -6.67
CA GLU A 47 -3.10 9.39 -5.81
C GLU A 47 -4.47 9.61 -6.47
N LYS A 48 -4.49 9.95 -7.76
CA LYS A 48 -5.75 10.08 -8.53
C LYS A 48 -6.51 8.76 -8.63
N LEU A 49 -5.81 7.65 -8.86
CA LEU A 49 -6.42 6.32 -8.88
C LEU A 49 -7.08 6.01 -7.54
N VAL A 50 -6.45 6.37 -6.42
CA VAL A 50 -6.99 6.15 -5.08
C VAL A 50 -8.26 6.94 -4.84
N PHE A 51 -8.34 8.19 -5.29
CA PHE A 51 -9.60 8.94 -5.23
C PHE A 51 -10.73 8.23 -5.98
N LEU A 52 -10.41 7.65 -7.13
CA LEU A 52 -11.37 6.90 -7.94
C LEU A 52 -11.80 5.60 -7.25
N ILE A 53 -10.88 4.90 -6.60
CA ILE A 53 -11.14 3.71 -5.78
C ILE A 53 -12.02 4.07 -4.58
N LYS A 54 -11.70 5.14 -3.84
CA LYS A 54 -12.47 5.59 -2.67
C LYS A 54 -13.92 5.90 -3.02
N ALA A 55 -14.18 6.45 -4.21
CA ALA A 55 -15.53 6.73 -4.68
C ALA A 55 -16.34 5.47 -5.03
N LEU A 56 -15.67 4.35 -5.34
CA LEU A 56 -16.31 3.14 -5.87
C LEU A 56 -16.35 1.97 -4.89
N THR A 57 -15.63 2.05 -3.77
CA THR A 57 -15.39 0.91 -2.87
C THR A 57 -15.89 1.21 -1.46
N PRO A 58 -16.50 0.23 -0.76
CA PRO A 58 -16.93 0.43 0.62
C PRO A 58 -15.78 0.76 1.58
N PRO A 59 -16.07 1.44 2.71
CA PRO A 59 -15.05 1.96 3.62
C PRO A 59 -14.04 0.95 4.13
N ILE A 60 -14.52 -0.26 4.40
CA ILE A 60 -13.73 -1.37 4.91
C ILE A 60 -12.51 -1.72 4.05
N VAL A 61 -12.53 -1.41 2.74
CA VAL A 61 -11.41 -1.70 1.84
C VAL A 61 -10.44 -0.53 1.79
N TYR A 62 -10.92 0.72 1.66
CA TYR A 62 -10.02 1.86 1.52
C TYR A 62 -9.30 2.19 2.83
N GLU A 63 -9.89 1.91 3.99
CA GLU A 63 -9.27 2.10 5.30
C GLU A 63 -8.05 1.21 5.50
N ARG A 64 -7.96 0.11 4.74
CA ARG A 64 -6.83 -0.83 4.75
C ARG A 64 -5.74 -0.46 3.74
N VAL A 65 -5.85 0.66 3.03
CA VAL A 65 -4.86 1.11 2.05
C VAL A 65 -3.88 2.09 2.68
N SER A 66 -2.60 1.71 2.69
CA SER A 66 -1.48 2.50 3.22
C SER A 66 -0.54 2.94 2.11
N PHE A 67 -0.11 4.20 2.16
CA PHE A 67 0.72 4.85 1.14
C PHE A 67 2.12 5.14 1.64
N TYR A 68 3.13 4.77 0.85
CA TYR A 68 4.52 5.02 1.16
C TYR A 68 5.21 5.69 -0.03
N TYR A 69 5.56 6.96 0.15
CA TYR A 69 6.29 7.75 -0.85
C TYR A 69 7.77 7.35 -0.95
N MET A 70 8.31 6.63 0.05
CA MET A 70 9.69 6.17 0.09
C MET A 70 9.79 4.76 0.72
N TYR A 71 10.52 3.85 0.08
CA TYR A 71 10.66 2.43 0.50
C TYR A 71 11.07 2.24 1.97
N LEU A 72 11.82 3.18 2.52
CA LEU A 72 12.35 3.11 3.89
C LEU A 72 11.25 2.93 4.94
N VAL A 73 10.09 3.55 4.75
CA VAL A 73 8.96 3.48 5.70
C VAL A 73 8.31 2.09 5.72
N LEU A 74 8.19 1.43 4.55
CA LEU A 74 7.63 0.08 4.46
C LEU A 74 8.55 -0.95 5.14
N THR A 75 9.87 -0.84 4.93
CA THR A 75 10.83 -1.76 5.56
C THR A 75 10.80 -1.68 7.08
N HIS A 76 10.61 -0.48 7.65
CA HIS A 76 10.44 -0.33 9.09
C HIS A 76 9.16 -1.00 9.59
N PHE A 77 8.03 -0.81 8.92
CA PHE A 77 6.74 -1.37 9.36
C PHE A 77 6.68 -2.91 9.24
N VAL A 78 7.10 -3.45 8.08
CA VAL A 78 7.16 -4.91 7.86
C VAL A 78 8.17 -5.57 8.81
N ARG A 79 9.32 -4.94 9.04
CA ARG A 79 10.33 -5.45 9.96
C ARG A 79 9.83 -5.44 11.40
N VAL A 80 9.20 -4.36 11.86
CA VAL A 80 8.60 -4.25 13.21
C VAL A 80 7.57 -5.35 13.46
N ASN A 81 6.69 -5.61 12.49
CA ASN A 81 5.67 -6.65 12.64
C ASN A 81 6.29 -8.06 12.69
N SER A 82 7.30 -8.31 11.86
CA SER A 82 8.07 -9.57 11.85
C SER A 82 8.88 -9.78 13.13
N SER A 83 9.49 -8.73 13.68
CA SER A 83 10.30 -8.81 14.89
C SER A 83 9.47 -8.86 16.18
N THR A 84 8.27 -8.29 16.18
CA THR A 84 7.30 -8.46 17.29
C THR A 84 6.80 -9.90 17.36
N LEU A 85 6.63 -10.56 16.21
CA LEU A 85 6.28 -11.98 16.14
C LEU A 85 7.45 -12.94 16.45
N LEU A 86 8.71 -12.47 16.33
CA LEU A 86 9.91 -13.29 16.51
C LEU A 86 10.77 -12.89 17.73
N GLY A 87 10.29 -11.98 18.59
CA GLY A 87 10.99 -11.55 19.81
C GLY A 87 12.31 -10.80 19.57
N PHE A 88 12.56 -10.29 18.36
CA PHE A 88 13.78 -9.55 18.05
C PHE A 88 13.63 -8.06 18.42
N ARG A 89 14.60 -7.54 19.18
CA ARG A 89 14.66 -6.12 19.58
C ARG A 89 14.86 -5.24 18.34
N VAL A 90 13.91 -4.33 18.10
CA VAL A 90 14.02 -3.31 17.05
C VAL A 90 15.03 -2.24 17.50
N PRO A 91 16.05 -1.90 16.68
CA PRO A 91 16.98 -0.81 16.98
C PRO A 91 16.22 0.53 17.03
N THR A 92 16.50 1.36 18.03
CA THR A 92 15.85 2.67 18.16
C THR A 92 16.37 3.65 17.12
N GLU A 93 15.56 4.66 16.79
CA GLU A 93 15.82 5.67 15.74
C GLU A 93 17.21 6.33 15.86
N ARG A 94 17.74 6.44 17.10
CA ARG A 94 19.09 6.92 17.40
C ARG A 94 20.21 5.99 16.87
N GLU A 95 20.04 4.68 16.93
CA GLU A 95 21.04 3.70 16.46
C GLU A 95 21.14 3.64 14.92
N ILE A 96 20.07 4.04 14.23
CA ILE A 96 20.05 4.07 12.76
C ILE A 96 20.72 5.34 12.25
N GLN A 97 20.48 6.49 12.89
CA GLN A 97 21.16 7.73 12.53
C GLN A 97 22.68 7.64 12.72
N ASP A 98 23.15 6.99 13.79
CA ASP A 98 24.58 6.78 14.04
C ASP A 98 25.29 5.92 12.97
N LYS A 99 24.55 5.08 12.24
CA LYS A 99 25.10 4.23 11.16
C LYS A 99 25.09 4.88 9.79
N ILE A 100 24.33 5.96 9.60
CA ILE A 100 24.24 6.69 8.33
C ILE A 100 25.31 7.80 8.25
N VAL A 101 25.86 8.24 9.41
CA VAL A 101 26.84 9.33 9.51
C VAL A 101 28.30 8.84 9.58
N ARG A 102 28.58 7.59 9.18
CA ARG A 102 29.95 7.07 8.99
C ARG A 102 30.21 6.60 7.57
#